data_AF-A0A931W500-F1
#
_entry.id   AF-A0A931W500-F1
#
_cell.length_a   1.000
_cell.length_b   1.000
_cell.length_c   1.000
_cell.angle_alpha   90.00
_cell.angle_beta   90.00
_cell.angle_gamma   90.00
#
_symmetry.space_group_name_H-M   'P 1'
#
loop_
_entity.id
_entity.type
_entity.pdbx_description
1 polymer ?
#
loop_
_entity_poly.entity_id
_entity_poly.type
_entity_poly.pdbx_seq_one_letter_code
_entity_poly.pdbx_strand_id
1 'polypeptide(L)'
;GLAMQELCGFPVELQASVFAQLEKWRSKEVALKKDEKWQEIDFLEYTAEVLRAIDAIIYSSYHFEGVIEVKEMARVDIGENHLAIVCQGDVGIYEVESQLRRLHGKRLGVIILKSGRNTYTLRQVETFLPATLENAYLSLNLIDPAAGTRRSANRWGGSGEIGGSPRATGTSLTPQQIADAIGEAYRGPTRMRRLWSLSIGILGNAVIMVASMMSTYSLARLNDPSGSLDRYFRDQAGTYGGVLGGLTVLLMLFAIRRGRKLFGLCAPAGSDWLALLPGALLGGVAGGAWIFDVALMRPQTLLQHHWTEWAVLLGFPLVAELLFRSLLHGTLAQRFATQYSGGPWFLSWPVFISSVLYALWSLPQFLPFFSPGVELTFAAALLFGISSGMARERSESLLPCLLMHWSCLLVLVLTLSLF
;
A
#
# COMPACT_ATOMS: atom_id res chain seq x y z
N GLY A 1 -23.13 50.71 5.50
CA GLY A 1 -22.82 51.64 6.60
C GLY A 1 -23.01 50.90 7.91
N LEU A 2 -22.10 51.07 8.86
CA LEU A 2 -22.19 50.48 10.20
C LEU A 2 -23.37 51.12 10.94
N ALA A 3 -24.52 50.45 10.98
CA ALA A 3 -25.67 50.89 11.75
C ALA A 3 -25.42 50.56 13.23
N MET A 4 -25.40 51.57 14.09
CA MET A 4 -25.17 51.40 15.53
C MET A 4 -26.49 51.08 16.20
N GLN A 5 -26.69 49.82 16.60
CA GLN A 5 -27.74 49.42 17.55
C GLN A 5 -27.12 49.29 18.94
N GLU A 6 -27.90 49.62 19.98
CA GLU A 6 -27.48 49.40 21.35
C GLU A 6 -27.22 47.90 21.58
N LEU A 7 -25.97 47.57 21.91
CA LEU A 7 -25.57 46.21 22.25
C LEU A 7 -26.01 45.92 23.69
N CYS A 8 -27.22 45.38 23.85
CA CYS A 8 -27.74 44.95 25.14
C CYS A 8 -26.78 43.94 25.81
N GLY A 9 -26.31 44.22 27.02
CA GLY A 9 -25.53 43.28 27.84
C GLY A 9 -24.07 43.66 28.13
N PHE A 10 -23.57 44.79 27.62
CA PHE A 10 -22.22 45.28 27.96
C PHE A 10 -22.25 46.28 29.14
N PRO A 11 -21.22 46.31 29.99
CA PRO A 11 -21.02 47.40 30.95
C PRO A 11 -20.95 48.75 30.23
N VAL A 12 -21.59 49.78 30.80
CA VAL A 12 -21.74 51.12 30.19
C VAL A 12 -20.41 51.73 29.76
N GLU A 13 -19.36 51.53 30.56
CA GLU A 13 -18.00 52.00 30.28
C GLU A 13 -17.39 51.33 29.05
N LEU A 14 -17.58 50.00 28.91
CA LEU A 14 -17.08 49.25 27.77
C LEU A 14 -17.86 49.64 26.50
N GLN A 15 -19.18 49.78 26.62
CA GLN A 15 -20.04 50.20 25.52
C GLN A 15 -19.66 51.60 25.01
N ALA A 16 -19.42 52.55 25.91
CA ALA A 16 -18.94 53.89 25.54
C ALA A 16 -17.58 53.84 24.84
N SER A 17 -16.65 53.01 25.34
CA SER A 17 -15.31 52.88 24.75
C SER A 17 -15.32 52.25 23.35
N VAL A 18 -16.15 51.23 23.12
CA VAL A 18 -16.30 50.56 21.82
C VAL A 18 -16.99 51.49 20.83
N PHE A 19 -18.03 52.20 21.27
CA PHE A 19 -18.70 53.19 20.41
C PHE A 19 -17.78 54.34 20.01
N ALA A 20 -16.93 54.84 20.92
CA ALA A 20 -15.96 55.88 20.59
C ALA A 20 -14.94 55.41 19.54
N GLN A 21 -14.53 54.13 19.59
CA GLN A 21 -13.60 53.55 18.59
C GLN A 21 -14.28 53.34 17.23
N LEU A 22 -15.51 52.83 17.22
CA LEU A 22 -16.29 52.67 15.99
C LEU A 22 -16.56 54.02 15.32
N GLU A 23 -16.89 55.05 16.09
CA GLU A 23 -17.11 56.40 15.57
C GLU A 23 -15.83 57.01 14.98
N LYS A 24 -14.66 56.74 15.59
CA LYS A 24 -13.35 57.14 15.04
C LYS A 24 -13.03 56.49 13.69
N TRP A 25 -13.51 55.27 13.42
CA TRP A 25 -13.34 54.64 12.12
C TRP A 25 -14.37 55.12 11.11
N ARG A 26 -15.61 55.30 11.56
CA ARG A 26 -16.68 55.90 10.77
C ARG A 26 -16.36 57.33 10.34
N SER A 27 -15.64 58.11 11.15
CA SER A 27 -15.29 59.48 10.81
C SER A 27 -14.42 59.57 9.56
N LYS A 28 -13.59 58.55 9.27
CA LYS A 28 -12.85 58.44 8.00
C LYS A 28 -13.79 58.21 6.82
N GLU A 29 -14.77 57.31 6.96
CA GLU A 29 -15.81 57.07 5.95
C GLU A 29 -16.59 58.36 5.65
N VAL A 30 -17.00 59.07 6.70
CA VAL A 30 -17.79 60.30 6.61
C VAL A 30 -17.00 61.42 5.95
N ALA A 31 -15.70 61.57 6.28
CA ALA A 31 -14.83 62.56 5.65
C ALA A 31 -14.65 62.28 4.15
N LEU A 32 -14.36 61.03 3.77
CA LEU A 32 -14.20 60.63 2.37
C LEU A 32 -15.49 60.80 1.54
N LYS A 33 -16.66 60.58 2.16
CA LYS A 33 -17.96 60.85 1.54
C LYS A 33 -18.27 62.34 1.40
N LYS A 34 -17.88 63.15 2.39
CA LYS A 34 -18.06 64.61 2.37
C LYS A 34 -17.19 65.28 1.31
N ASP A 35 -15.99 64.74 1.08
CA ASP A 35 -15.02 65.27 0.10
C ASP A 35 -15.22 64.69 -1.32
N GLU A 36 -16.33 63.97 -1.57
CA GLU A 36 -16.68 63.27 -2.83
C GLU A 36 -15.66 62.20 -3.33
N LYS A 37 -14.57 61.99 -2.60
CA LYS A 37 -13.50 61.01 -2.90
C LYS A 37 -13.88 59.55 -2.62
N TRP A 38 -15.08 59.30 -2.11
CA TRP A 38 -15.54 57.95 -1.78
C TRP A 38 -15.61 57.01 -2.99
N GLN A 39 -15.76 57.53 -4.21
CA GLN A 39 -15.74 56.70 -5.42
C GLN A 39 -14.33 56.39 -5.93
N GLU A 40 -13.30 57.06 -5.40
CA GLU A 40 -11.91 56.93 -5.83
C GLU A 40 -11.08 56.00 -4.94
N ILE A 41 -11.66 55.49 -3.84
CA ILE A 41 -10.96 54.58 -2.93
C ILE A 41 -10.95 53.14 -3.44
N ASP A 42 -9.92 52.40 -3.09
CA ASP A 42 -9.94 50.93 -3.16
C ASP A 42 -10.86 50.40 -2.05
N PHE A 43 -12.05 49.95 -2.45
CA PHE A 43 -13.05 49.43 -1.53
C PHE A 43 -12.60 48.14 -0.83
N LEU A 44 -11.78 47.30 -1.48
CA LEU A 44 -11.24 46.07 -0.88
C LEU A 44 -10.22 46.39 0.21
N GLU A 45 -9.32 47.34 -0.06
CA GLU A 45 -8.32 47.78 0.91
C GLU A 45 -8.98 48.44 2.13
N TYR A 46 -9.91 49.37 1.91
CA TYR A 46 -10.71 49.99 2.98
C TYR A 46 -11.45 48.94 3.82
N THR A 47 -12.11 47.97 3.18
CA THR A 47 -12.85 46.92 3.89
C THR A 47 -11.89 46.04 4.71
N ALA A 48 -10.73 45.68 4.17
CA ALA A 48 -9.73 44.90 4.88
C ALA A 48 -9.16 45.65 6.10
N GLU A 49 -8.93 46.96 5.99
CA GLU A 49 -8.49 47.79 7.12
C GLU A 49 -9.54 47.87 8.23
N VAL A 50 -10.81 48.09 7.88
CA VAL A 50 -11.89 48.16 8.88
C VAL A 50 -12.07 46.81 9.57
N LEU A 51 -12.00 45.69 8.84
CA LEU A 51 -12.09 44.34 9.43
C LEU A 51 -10.92 44.06 10.38
N ARG A 52 -9.68 44.39 10.00
CA ARG A 52 -8.52 44.25 10.90
C ARG A 52 -8.65 45.11 12.16
N ALA A 53 -9.21 46.31 12.03
CA ALA A 53 -9.42 47.19 13.16
C ALA A 53 -10.48 46.62 14.13
N ILE A 54 -11.57 46.08 13.61
CA ILE A 54 -12.60 45.37 14.39
C ILE A 54 -12.00 44.14 15.09
N ASP A 55 -11.21 43.33 14.37
CA ASP A 55 -10.54 42.17 14.94
C ASP A 55 -9.62 42.56 16.11
N ALA A 56 -8.92 43.69 16.01
CA ALA A 56 -8.03 44.19 17.08
C ALA A 56 -8.78 44.67 18.35
N ILE A 57 -10.08 45.00 18.26
CA ILE A 57 -10.91 45.27 19.46
C ILE A 57 -11.22 43.98 20.20
N ILE A 58 -11.45 42.89 19.46
CA ILE A 58 -11.89 41.60 20.02
C ILE A 58 -10.68 40.78 20.48
N TYR A 59 -9.57 40.84 19.75
CA TYR A 59 -8.37 40.05 19.98
C TYR A 59 -7.16 40.95 20.28
N SER A 60 -6.80 41.07 21.56
CA SER A 60 -5.51 41.65 21.97
C SER A 60 -4.32 40.79 21.53
N SER A 61 -3.19 41.42 21.21
CA SER A 61 -1.92 40.74 20.86
C SER A 61 -1.45 39.78 21.96
N TYR A 62 -1.78 40.06 23.22
CA TYR A 62 -1.51 39.20 24.38
C TYR A 62 -2.27 37.86 24.33
N HIS A 63 -3.44 37.80 23.68
CA HIS A 63 -4.12 36.51 23.45
C HIS A 63 -3.37 35.60 22.48
N PHE A 64 -2.38 36.11 21.76
CA PHE A 64 -1.54 35.36 20.84
C PHE A 64 -0.11 35.14 21.36
N GLU A 65 0.27 35.74 22.50
CA GLU A 65 1.55 35.44 23.15
C GLU A 65 1.55 33.98 23.66
N GLY A 66 2.52 33.19 23.22
CA GLY A 66 2.63 31.76 23.55
C GLY A 66 1.79 30.83 22.67
N VAL A 67 1.17 31.33 21.59
CA VAL A 67 0.59 30.48 20.56
C VAL A 67 1.72 29.82 19.78
N ILE A 68 2.00 28.56 20.11
CA ILE A 68 2.90 27.73 19.31
C ILE A 68 2.27 27.58 17.93
N GLU A 69 3.03 27.92 16.89
CA GLU A 69 2.62 27.80 15.50
C GLU A 69 2.62 26.32 15.10
N VAL A 70 1.49 25.65 15.32
CA VAL A 70 1.27 24.26 14.87
C VAL A 70 0.46 24.29 13.59
N LYS A 71 1.10 23.92 12.48
CA LYS A 71 0.47 23.83 11.18
C LYS A 71 -0.07 22.42 10.94
N GLU A 72 -1.40 22.28 10.89
CA GLU A 72 -2.04 21.04 10.42
C GLU A 72 -1.73 20.83 8.94
N MET A 73 -1.16 19.66 8.60
CA MET A 73 -0.80 19.28 7.23
C MET A 73 -1.81 18.32 6.62
N ALA A 74 -2.36 17.42 7.44
CA ALA A 74 -3.36 16.44 7.05
C ALA A 74 -4.10 15.95 8.30
N ARG A 75 -5.33 15.49 8.11
CA ARG A 75 -6.12 14.84 9.15
C ARG A 75 -6.84 13.64 8.57
N VAL A 76 -7.05 12.64 9.42
CA VAL A 76 -7.89 11.49 9.10
C VAL A 76 -8.67 11.09 10.34
N ASP A 77 -9.90 10.66 10.15
CA ASP A 77 -10.63 10.00 11.23
C ASP A 77 -10.13 8.54 11.38
N ILE A 78 -9.90 8.11 12.61
CA ILE A 78 -9.43 6.75 12.96
C ILE A 78 -10.49 5.90 13.69
N GLY A 79 -11.69 6.46 13.91
CA GLY A 79 -12.83 5.78 14.53
C GLY A 79 -14.11 6.58 14.35
N GLU A 80 -15.17 6.25 15.10
CA GLU A 80 -16.45 6.99 15.08
C GLU A 80 -16.32 8.41 15.66
N ASN A 81 -15.36 8.63 16.56
CA ASN A 81 -15.13 9.95 17.16
C ASN A 81 -13.65 10.26 17.48
N HIS A 82 -12.73 9.58 16.81
CA HIS A 82 -11.29 9.76 17.03
C HIS A 82 -10.59 10.20 15.75
N LEU A 83 -9.60 11.08 15.90
CA LEU A 83 -8.84 11.75 14.84
C LEU A 83 -7.35 11.44 14.99
N ALA A 84 -6.70 11.25 13.85
CA ALA A 84 -5.26 11.33 13.72
C ALA A 84 -4.89 12.60 12.95
N ILE A 85 -3.95 13.38 13.50
CA ILE A 85 -3.56 14.67 12.95
C ILE A 85 -2.07 14.63 12.60
N VAL A 86 -1.76 14.95 11.35
CA VAL A 86 -0.39 15.19 10.90
C VAL A 86 -0.14 16.69 10.93
N CYS A 87 0.84 17.11 11.71
CA CYS A 87 1.15 18.50 11.93
C CYS A 87 2.65 18.78 11.83
N GLN A 88 2.98 20.04 11.56
CA GLN A 88 4.34 20.57 11.58
C GLN A 88 4.41 21.64 12.67
N GLY A 89 5.49 21.62 13.44
CA GLY A 89 5.77 22.63 14.45
C GLY A 89 7.21 22.50 14.96
N ASP A 90 7.71 23.59 15.55
CA ASP A 90 9.10 23.69 16.02
C ASP A 90 9.28 23.25 17.49
N VAL A 91 8.21 22.76 18.12
CA VAL A 91 8.21 22.26 19.49
C VAL A 91 8.13 20.74 19.55
N GLY A 92 8.33 20.17 20.74
CA GLY A 92 8.19 18.74 20.97
C GLY A 92 6.74 18.24 20.84
N ILE A 93 6.61 16.92 20.69
CA ILE A 93 5.30 16.27 20.48
C ILE A 93 4.36 16.39 21.68
N TYR A 94 4.90 16.60 22.88
CA TYR A 94 4.10 16.77 24.10
C TYR A 94 3.50 18.17 24.20
N GLU A 95 4.24 19.18 23.78
CA GLU A 95 3.75 20.56 23.66
C GLU A 95 2.66 20.63 22.60
N VAL A 96 2.87 20.01 21.44
CA VAL A 96 1.85 19.88 20.39
C VAL A 96 0.62 19.13 20.90
N GLU A 97 0.79 18.04 21.66
CA GLU A 97 -0.33 17.30 22.27
C GLU A 97 -1.17 18.20 23.15
N SER A 98 -0.53 19.00 24.02
CA SER A 98 -1.23 19.88 24.94
C SER A 98 -2.14 20.89 24.21
N GLN A 99 -1.68 21.41 23.07
CA GLN A 99 -2.45 22.35 22.26
C GLN A 99 -3.55 21.68 21.45
N LEU A 100 -3.23 20.61 20.73
CA LEU A 100 -4.23 19.88 19.94
C LEU A 100 -5.33 19.29 20.83
N ARG A 101 -5.00 18.89 22.06
CA ARG A 101 -5.99 18.43 23.04
C ARG A 101 -6.92 19.56 23.51
N ARG A 102 -6.46 20.83 23.55
CA ARG A 102 -7.36 21.98 23.80
C ARG A 102 -8.35 22.20 22.66
N LEU A 103 -7.92 22.01 21.41
CA LEU A 103 -8.75 22.25 20.22
C LEU A 103 -9.71 21.09 19.91
N HIS A 104 -9.24 19.85 20.01
CA HIS A 104 -9.98 18.65 19.59
C HIS A 104 -10.52 17.83 20.77
N GLY A 105 -10.13 18.17 22.00
CA GLY A 105 -10.58 17.47 23.21
C GLY A 105 -10.25 15.98 23.18
N LYS A 106 -11.23 15.17 23.59
CA LYS A 106 -11.13 13.70 23.64
C LYS A 106 -11.09 13.02 22.26
N ARG A 107 -11.33 13.77 21.18
CA ARG A 107 -11.29 13.21 19.82
C ARG A 107 -9.86 12.98 19.33
N LEU A 108 -8.85 13.57 19.97
CA LEU A 108 -7.47 13.42 19.56
C LEU A 108 -6.93 12.04 19.95
N GLY A 109 -6.77 11.15 18.97
CA GLY A 109 -6.29 9.79 19.21
C GLY A 109 -4.82 9.59 18.86
N VAL A 110 -4.34 10.14 17.75
CA VAL A 110 -2.94 9.99 17.30
C VAL A 110 -2.40 11.32 16.78
N ILE A 111 -1.17 11.66 17.15
CA ILE A 111 -0.43 12.81 16.65
C ILE A 111 0.75 12.33 15.82
N ILE A 112 0.94 12.94 14.66
CA ILE A 112 2.07 12.72 13.78
C ILE A 112 2.78 14.06 13.59
N LEU A 113 3.83 14.29 14.37
CA LEU A 113 4.60 15.52 14.34
C LEU A 113 5.74 15.42 13.33
N LYS A 114 5.77 16.34 12.37
CA LYS A 114 6.91 16.57 11.49
C LYS A 114 7.96 17.43 12.20
N SER A 115 9.00 16.79 12.73
CA SER A 115 10.11 17.47 13.44
C SER A 115 11.26 17.88 12.50
N GLY A 116 11.28 17.40 11.26
CA GLY A 116 12.31 17.74 10.28
C GLY A 116 11.82 17.54 8.84
N ARG A 117 12.70 17.75 7.84
CA ARG A 117 12.30 17.72 6.41
C ARG A 117 11.54 16.44 6.03
N ASN A 118 12.05 15.28 6.46
CA ASN A 118 11.50 13.94 6.22
C ASN A 118 11.44 13.11 7.53
N THR A 119 11.41 13.77 8.69
CA THR A 119 11.45 13.09 9.99
C THR A 119 10.15 13.34 10.72
N TYR A 120 9.52 12.25 11.16
CA TYR A 120 8.25 12.28 11.85
C TYR A 120 8.32 11.51 13.16
N THR A 121 7.64 12.04 14.18
CA THR A 121 7.40 11.39 15.46
C THR A 121 5.91 11.08 15.55
N LEU A 122 5.57 9.84 15.89
CA LEU A 122 4.20 9.38 16.05
C LEU A 122 3.94 9.16 17.53
N ARG A 123 2.79 9.62 18.01
CA ARG A 123 2.33 9.39 19.38
C ARG A 123 0.86 9.04 19.40
N GLN A 124 0.53 7.93 20.05
CA GLN A 124 -0.83 7.57 20.39
C GLN A 124 -1.17 8.26 21.72
N VAL A 125 -2.19 9.09 21.66
CA VAL A 125 -2.64 9.95 22.76
C VAL A 125 -3.75 9.26 23.55
N GLU A 126 -4.59 8.49 22.87
CA GLU A 126 -5.69 7.72 23.47
C GLU A 126 -5.29 6.25 23.61
N THR A 127 -5.33 5.74 24.83
CA THR A 127 -4.84 4.38 25.15
C THR A 127 -5.85 3.31 24.75
N PHE A 128 -7.14 3.64 24.78
CA PHE A 128 -8.23 2.69 24.54
C PHE A 128 -8.63 2.54 23.07
N LEU A 129 -7.75 2.92 22.14
CA LEU A 129 -8.00 2.69 20.72
C LEU A 129 -7.95 1.19 20.39
N PRO A 130 -8.74 0.72 19.41
CA PRO A 130 -8.83 -0.71 19.06
C PRO A 130 -7.54 -1.27 18.43
N ALA A 131 -6.58 -0.41 18.09
CA ALA A 131 -5.31 -0.73 17.50
C ALA A 131 -4.20 0.10 18.15
N THR A 132 -2.95 -0.36 18.02
CA THR A 132 -1.76 0.36 18.49
C THR A 132 -0.97 0.92 17.33
N LEU A 133 0.04 1.76 17.60
CA LEU A 133 0.98 2.22 16.58
C LEU A 133 1.74 1.08 15.89
N GLU A 134 1.88 -0.09 16.51
CA GLU A 134 2.51 -1.24 15.86
C GLU A 134 1.81 -1.61 14.56
N ASN A 135 0.47 -1.63 14.56
CA ASN A 135 -0.34 -1.88 13.36
C ASN A 135 -0.09 -0.83 12.28
N ALA A 136 0.07 0.43 12.67
CA ALA A 136 0.40 1.50 11.74
C ALA A 136 1.81 1.34 11.16
N TYR A 137 2.80 0.94 11.97
CA TYR A 137 4.15 0.67 11.50
C TYR A 137 4.19 -0.45 10.46
N LEU A 138 3.33 -1.47 10.60
CA LEU A 138 3.21 -2.53 9.59
C LEU A 138 2.84 -1.96 8.22
N SER A 139 1.80 -1.12 8.17
CA SER A 139 1.31 -0.50 6.94
C SER A 139 2.33 0.49 6.37
N LEU A 140 2.89 1.36 7.22
CA LEU A 140 3.86 2.37 6.80
C LEU A 140 5.14 1.75 6.22
N ASN A 141 5.67 0.70 6.85
CA ASN A 141 6.88 0.01 6.35
C ASN A 141 6.68 -0.70 5.01
N LEU A 142 5.44 -1.10 4.70
CA LEU A 142 5.08 -1.72 3.42
C LEU A 142 5.00 -0.70 2.28
N ILE A 143 4.47 0.50 2.55
CA ILE A 143 4.26 1.52 1.51
C ILE A 143 5.42 2.50 1.37
N ASP A 144 6.20 2.74 2.43
CA ASP A 144 7.32 3.68 2.41
C ASP A 144 8.54 3.08 1.67
N PRO A 145 8.94 3.66 0.52
CA PRO A 145 10.12 3.22 -0.21
C PRO A 145 11.43 3.42 0.55
N ALA A 146 11.51 4.43 1.44
CA ALA A 146 12.72 4.75 2.19
C ALA A 146 12.92 3.88 3.42
N ALA A 147 11.85 3.31 3.97
CA ALA A 147 11.97 2.30 5.00
C ALA A 147 12.77 1.09 4.46
N GLY A 148 13.49 0.40 5.32
CA GLY A 148 14.09 -0.90 5.03
C GLY A 148 13.04 -2.01 5.06
N THR A 149 13.51 -3.25 5.01
CA THR A 149 12.69 -4.42 5.37
C THR A 149 12.40 -4.42 6.87
N ARG A 150 11.46 -5.25 7.36
CA ARG A 150 11.14 -5.21 8.79
C ARG A 150 12.30 -5.55 9.72
N ARG A 151 13.32 -6.31 9.31
CA ARG A 151 14.51 -6.53 10.17
C ARG A 151 15.54 -5.39 10.10
N SER A 152 15.36 -4.43 9.20
CA SER A 152 16.24 -3.26 9.13
C SER A 152 16.06 -2.36 10.34
N ALA A 153 17.17 -1.81 10.85
CA ALA A 153 17.13 -0.74 11.84
C ALA A 153 16.51 0.56 11.27
N ASN A 154 16.56 0.74 9.94
CA ASN A 154 16.00 1.90 9.26
C ASN A 154 14.54 1.65 8.87
N ARG A 155 13.60 1.67 9.82
CA ARG A 155 12.17 1.42 9.59
C ARG A 155 11.30 2.35 10.43
N TRP A 156 10.02 2.48 10.08
CA TRP A 156 9.02 3.01 11.01
C TRP A 156 8.92 2.08 12.21
N GLY A 157 9.02 2.63 13.42
CA GLY A 157 8.98 1.83 14.64
C GLY A 157 9.16 2.64 15.91
N GLY A 158 8.98 1.95 17.04
CA GLY A 158 8.97 2.52 18.39
C GLY A 158 8.29 1.57 19.35
N SER A 159 7.71 2.10 20.42
CA SER A 159 6.76 1.38 21.25
C SER A 159 5.35 1.43 20.64
N GLY A 160 4.39 0.73 21.25
CA GLY A 160 2.98 0.83 20.88
C GLY A 160 2.37 2.23 21.05
N GLU A 161 3.02 3.11 21.81
CA GLU A 161 2.53 4.45 22.16
C GLU A 161 3.31 5.58 21.51
N ILE A 162 4.61 5.40 21.25
CA ILE A 162 5.45 6.43 20.65
C ILE A 162 6.54 5.82 19.76
N GLY A 163 6.76 6.44 18.61
CA GLY A 163 7.84 6.04 17.71
C GLY A 163 8.08 7.08 16.64
N GLY A 164 8.71 6.66 15.54
CA GLY A 164 9.06 7.60 14.49
C GLY A 164 9.35 6.97 13.13
N SER A 165 9.67 7.84 12.19
CA SER A 165 10.07 7.52 10.83
C SER A 165 11.43 6.80 10.77
N PRO A 166 11.79 6.18 9.62
CA PRO A 166 13.10 5.55 9.42
C PRO A 166 14.24 6.52 9.79
N ARG A 167 15.13 6.07 10.69
CA ARG A 167 16.11 6.95 11.33
C ARG A 167 17.25 7.41 10.42
N ALA A 168 17.67 6.58 9.46
CA ALA A 168 18.82 6.87 8.61
C ALA A 168 18.42 7.67 7.36
N THR A 169 17.26 7.37 6.77
CA THR A 169 16.84 7.98 5.49
C THR A 169 15.71 9.01 5.65
N GLY A 170 14.99 8.99 6.78
CA GLY A 170 13.67 9.60 6.85
C GLY A 170 12.63 8.84 6.02
N THR A 171 11.42 9.39 5.95
CA THR A 171 10.32 8.88 5.11
C THR A 171 10.29 9.53 3.74
N SER A 172 9.84 8.79 2.71
CA SER A 172 9.48 9.36 1.41
C SER A 172 7.98 9.60 1.24
N LEU A 173 7.18 9.31 2.26
CA LEU A 173 5.72 9.48 2.24
C LEU A 173 5.33 10.95 2.46
N THR A 174 4.27 11.38 1.79
CA THR A 174 3.64 12.68 2.03
C THR A 174 2.83 12.65 3.34
N PRO A 175 2.56 13.82 3.96
CA PRO A 175 1.69 13.92 5.14
C PRO A 175 0.35 13.21 4.94
N GLN A 176 -0.27 13.37 3.75
CA GLN A 176 -1.55 12.74 3.45
C GLN A 176 -1.42 11.21 3.38
N GLN A 177 -0.37 10.67 2.76
CA GLN A 177 -0.15 9.22 2.72
C GLN A 177 0.07 8.62 4.11
N ILE A 178 0.75 9.35 5.00
CA ILE A 178 0.92 8.93 6.39
C ILE A 178 -0.43 8.93 7.12
N ALA A 179 -1.23 9.99 6.96
CA ALA A 179 -2.57 10.07 7.54
C ALA A 179 -3.44 8.90 7.03
N ASP A 180 -3.51 8.68 5.72
CA ASP A 180 -4.32 7.61 5.13
C ASP A 180 -3.90 6.22 5.66
N ALA A 181 -2.59 5.96 5.76
CA ALA A 181 -2.07 4.69 6.30
C ALA A 181 -2.43 4.48 7.78
N ILE A 182 -2.39 5.53 8.59
CA ILE A 182 -2.84 5.51 9.99
C ILE A 182 -4.35 5.27 10.06
N GLY A 183 -5.13 5.99 9.26
CA GLY A 183 -6.58 5.82 9.13
C GLY A 183 -6.97 4.37 8.84
N GLU A 184 -6.28 3.77 7.87
CA GLU A 184 -6.51 2.38 7.47
C GLU A 184 -6.09 1.37 8.54
N ALA A 185 -4.99 1.63 9.26
CA ALA A 185 -4.50 0.75 10.32
C ALA A 185 -5.46 0.67 11.52
N TYR A 186 -6.08 1.80 11.89
CA TYR A 186 -6.98 1.87 13.05
C TYR A 186 -8.42 1.47 12.74
N ARG A 187 -8.96 1.86 11.58
CA ARG A 187 -10.34 1.50 11.20
C ARG A 187 -10.44 0.08 10.65
N GLY A 188 -9.34 -0.42 10.10
CA GLY A 188 -9.35 -1.58 9.22
C GLY A 188 -10.06 -1.29 7.88
N PRO A 189 -9.75 -2.06 6.83
CA PRO A 189 -10.41 -1.88 5.55
C PRO A 189 -11.87 -2.38 5.63
N THR A 190 -12.80 -1.57 5.13
CA THR A 190 -14.22 -1.92 5.04
C THR A 190 -14.44 -3.18 4.21
N ARG A 191 -15.51 -3.94 4.50
CA ARG A 191 -15.85 -5.17 3.75
C ARG A 191 -15.93 -4.91 2.24
N MET A 192 -16.54 -3.79 1.85
CA MET A 192 -16.63 -3.38 0.44
C MET A 192 -15.25 -3.18 -0.20
N ARG A 193 -14.31 -2.51 0.48
CA ARG A 193 -12.94 -2.30 -0.03
C ARG A 193 -12.16 -3.62 -0.13
N ARG A 194 -12.36 -4.54 0.81
CA ARG A 194 -11.76 -5.89 0.75
C ARG A 194 -12.31 -6.68 -0.44
N LEU A 195 -13.63 -6.65 -0.64
CA LEU A 195 -14.29 -7.29 -1.78
C LEU A 195 -13.80 -6.70 -3.11
N TRP A 196 -13.66 -5.38 -3.19
CA TRP A 196 -13.14 -4.71 -4.37
C TRP A 196 -11.69 -5.11 -4.71
N SER A 197 -10.82 -5.16 -3.69
CA SER A 197 -9.44 -5.64 -3.84
C SER A 197 -9.39 -7.10 -4.29
N LEU A 198 -10.27 -7.95 -3.74
CA LEU A 198 -10.44 -9.33 -4.16
C LEU A 198 -10.85 -9.43 -5.63
N SER A 199 -11.90 -8.71 -6.03
CA SER A 199 -12.41 -8.70 -7.40
C SER A 199 -11.36 -8.21 -8.39
N ILE A 200 -10.64 -7.14 -8.08
CA ILE A 200 -9.54 -6.64 -8.93
C ILE A 200 -8.45 -7.70 -9.09
N GLY A 201 -8.03 -8.34 -7.99
CA GLY A 201 -6.99 -9.36 -8.02
C GLY A 201 -7.39 -10.57 -8.87
N ILE A 202 -8.58 -11.12 -8.61
CA ILE A 202 -9.09 -12.29 -9.34
C ILE A 202 -9.33 -11.96 -10.81
N LEU A 203 -10.01 -10.85 -11.12
CA LEU A 203 -10.30 -10.46 -12.49
C LEU A 203 -9.03 -10.16 -13.27
N GLY A 204 -8.08 -9.44 -12.67
CA GLY A 204 -6.79 -9.14 -13.30
C GLY A 204 -6.01 -10.42 -13.63
N ASN A 205 -5.97 -11.37 -12.71
CA ASN A 205 -5.36 -12.69 -12.94
C ASN A 205 -6.08 -13.46 -14.06
N ALA A 206 -7.42 -13.54 -14.01
CA ALA A 206 -8.20 -14.26 -15.00
C ALA A 206 -8.07 -13.66 -16.41
N VAL A 207 -8.08 -12.33 -16.53
CA VAL A 207 -7.87 -11.64 -17.81
C VAL A 207 -6.51 -11.98 -18.39
N ILE A 208 -5.43 -11.96 -17.61
CA ILE A 208 -4.09 -12.33 -18.09
C ILE A 208 -4.06 -13.78 -18.57
N MET A 209 -4.61 -14.71 -17.77
CA MET A 209 -4.63 -16.14 -18.10
C MET A 209 -5.43 -16.40 -19.38
N VAL A 210 -6.68 -15.93 -19.44
CA VAL A 210 -7.57 -16.12 -20.58
C VAL A 210 -7.03 -15.42 -21.84
N ALA A 211 -6.51 -14.20 -21.74
CA ALA A 211 -5.91 -13.51 -22.88
C ALA A 211 -4.73 -14.31 -23.44
N SER A 212 -3.86 -14.83 -22.58
CA SER A 212 -2.72 -15.66 -22.99
C SER A 212 -3.18 -16.96 -23.67
N MET A 213 -4.22 -17.59 -23.14
CA MET A 213 -4.83 -18.79 -23.73
C MET A 213 -5.46 -18.48 -25.09
N MET A 214 -6.23 -17.39 -25.21
CA MET A 214 -6.89 -16.99 -26.46
C MET A 214 -5.90 -16.59 -27.54
N SER A 215 -4.81 -15.89 -27.19
CA SER A 215 -3.73 -15.56 -28.12
C SER A 215 -3.03 -16.82 -28.62
N THR A 216 -2.71 -17.76 -27.73
CA THR A 216 -2.07 -19.03 -28.08
C THR A 216 -2.98 -19.87 -28.97
N TYR A 217 -4.26 -20.00 -28.59
CA TYR A 217 -5.27 -20.72 -29.36
C TYR A 217 -5.44 -20.14 -30.76
N SER A 218 -5.57 -18.82 -30.87
CA SER A 218 -5.74 -18.14 -32.16
C SER A 218 -4.55 -18.38 -33.09
N LEU A 219 -3.32 -18.26 -32.57
CA LEU A 219 -2.12 -18.49 -33.35
C LEU A 219 -2.00 -19.97 -33.78
N ALA A 220 -2.24 -20.90 -32.86
CA ALA A 220 -2.17 -22.33 -33.15
C ALA A 220 -3.23 -22.75 -34.18
N ARG A 221 -4.46 -22.23 -34.07
CA ARG A 221 -5.56 -22.53 -35.00
C ARG A 221 -5.33 -22.00 -36.40
N LEU A 222 -4.59 -20.90 -36.55
CA LEU A 222 -4.16 -20.36 -37.85
C LEU A 222 -3.11 -21.25 -38.52
N ASN A 223 -2.17 -21.80 -37.73
CA ASN A 223 -1.09 -22.65 -38.23
C ASN A 223 -1.56 -24.08 -38.54
N ASP A 224 -2.39 -24.65 -37.66
CA ASP A 224 -2.96 -26.00 -37.78
C ASP A 224 -4.47 -25.96 -37.49
N PRO A 225 -5.33 -25.60 -38.45
CA PRO A 225 -6.75 -25.92 -38.39
C PRO A 225 -6.92 -27.42 -38.09
N SER A 226 -7.99 -28.00 -37.59
CA SER A 226 -8.04 -29.47 -37.33
C SER A 226 -7.16 -30.02 -36.19
N GLY A 227 -6.11 -29.32 -35.74
CA GLY A 227 -5.38 -29.70 -34.53
C GLY A 227 -6.26 -29.67 -33.26
N SER A 228 -5.92 -30.49 -32.26
CA SER A 228 -6.63 -30.52 -30.97
C SER A 228 -6.13 -29.40 -30.05
N LEU A 229 -6.97 -28.98 -29.10
CA LEU A 229 -6.60 -28.00 -28.07
C LEU A 229 -5.31 -28.38 -27.34
N ASP A 230 -5.21 -29.64 -26.97
CA ASP A 230 -4.04 -30.17 -26.28
C ASP A 230 -2.77 -30.07 -27.13
N ARG A 231 -2.84 -30.41 -28.43
CA ARG A 231 -1.71 -30.22 -29.36
C ARG A 231 -1.32 -28.75 -29.48
N TYR A 232 -2.30 -27.84 -29.58
CA TYR A 232 -2.05 -26.41 -29.70
C TYR A 232 -1.21 -25.85 -28.56
N PHE A 233 -1.57 -26.18 -27.32
CA PHE A 233 -0.88 -25.67 -26.15
C PHE A 233 0.46 -26.37 -25.90
N ARG A 234 0.59 -27.67 -26.22
CA ARG A 234 1.87 -28.37 -26.15
C ARG A 234 2.89 -27.80 -27.14
N ASP A 235 2.51 -27.66 -28.41
CA ASP A 235 3.42 -27.19 -29.46
C ASP A 235 3.72 -25.68 -29.35
N GLN A 236 2.82 -24.91 -28.74
CA GLN A 236 2.96 -23.46 -28.55
C GLN A 236 3.22 -23.06 -27.09
N ALA A 237 3.76 -23.96 -26.27
CA ALA A 237 4.02 -23.69 -24.84
C ALA A 237 4.90 -22.44 -24.63
N GLY A 238 5.91 -22.24 -25.48
CA GLY A 238 6.76 -21.05 -25.46
C GLY A 238 5.99 -19.76 -25.77
N THR A 239 5.08 -19.79 -26.74
CA THR A 239 4.20 -18.64 -27.08
C THR A 239 3.27 -18.32 -25.91
N TYR A 240 2.65 -19.34 -25.33
CA TYR A 240 1.79 -19.18 -24.15
C TYR A 240 2.55 -18.53 -22.99
N GLY A 241 3.73 -19.06 -22.64
CA GLY A 241 4.59 -18.50 -21.60
C GLY A 241 5.06 -17.08 -21.91
N GLY A 242 5.38 -16.79 -23.17
CA GLY A 242 5.82 -15.46 -23.62
C GLY A 242 4.72 -14.40 -23.52
N VAL A 243 3.50 -14.70 -23.99
CA VAL A 243 2.35 -13.78 -23.88
C VAL A 243 1.97 -13.58 -22.41
N LEU A 244 1.93 -14.66 -21.63
CA LEU A 244 1.65 -14.60 -20.19
C LEU A 244 2.67 -13.72 -19.47
N GLY A 245 3.96 -13.90 -19.77
CA GLY A 245 5.04 -13.10 -19.23
C GLY A 245 4.94 -11.64 -19.62
N GLY A 246 4.70 -11.34 -20.89
CA GLY A 246 4.55 -9.97 -21.39
C GLY A 246 3.40 -9.21 -20.71
N LEU A 247 2.22 -9.83 -20.62
CA LEU A 247 1.05 -9.23 -19.95
C LEU A 247 1.28 -9.06 -18.43
N THR A 248 1.90 -10.04 -17.79
CA THR A 248 2.25 -9.99 -16.36
C THR A 248 3.23 -8.85 -16.08
N VAL A 249 4.31 -8.72 -16.87
CA VAL A 249 5.29 -7.64 -16.73
C VAL A 249 4.65 -6.27 -16.97
N LEU A 250 3.78 -6.15 -17.98
CA LEU A 250 3.07 -4.89 -18.26
C LEU A 250 2.24 -4.42 -17.07
N LEU A 251 1.43 -5.31 -16.47
CA LEU A 251 0.65 -4.97 -15.28
C LEU A 251 1.57 -4.70 -14.08
N MET A 252 2.67 -5.43 -13.96
CA MET A 252 3.65 -5.24 -12.89
C MET A 252 4.29 -3.84 -12.94
N LEU A 253 4.64 -3.33 -14.12
CA LEU A 253 5.17 -1.97 -14.29
C LEU A 253 4.19 -0.91 -13.78
N PHE A 254 2.89 -1.11 -13.97
CA PHE A 254 1.86 -0.23 -13.41
C PHE A 254 1.71 -0.40 -11.90
N ALA A 255 1.69 -1.65 -11.42
CA ALA A 255 1.50 -2.00 -10.01
C ALA A 255 2.65 -1.48 -9.12
N ILE A 256 3.90 -1.57 -9.59
CA ILE A 256 5.10 -1.14 -8.85
C ILE A 256 5.02 0.32 -8.40
N ARG A 257 4.33 1.19 -9.15
CA ARG A 257 4.14 2.60 -8.79
C ARG A 257 3.42 2.79 -7.45
N ARG A 258 2.67 1.78 -6.98
CA ARG A 258 1.98 1.80 -5.68
C ARG A 258 2.88 1.38 -4.51
N GLY A 259 4.08 0.86 -4.78
CA GLY A 259 5.05 0.46 -3.76
C GLY A 259 5.71 -0.88 -4.07
N ARG A 260 7.02 -0.89 -4.31
CA ARG A 260 7.78 -2.09 -4.71
C ARG A 260 7.66 -3.26 -3.72
N LYS A 261 7.71 -2.96 -2.42
CA LYS A 261 7.67 -3.97 -1.36
C LYS A 261 6.32 -4.66 -1.23
N LEU A 262 5.22 -3.95 -1.52
CA LEU A 262 3.88 -4.55 -1.55
C LEU A 262 3.80 -5.74 -2.49
N PHE A 263 4.63 -5.75 -3.53
CA PHE A 263 4.71 -6.78 -4.56
C PHE A 263 5.96 -7.67 -4.41
N GLY A 264 6.66 -7.62 -3.26
CA GLY A 264 7.80 -8.50 -2.96
C GLY A 264 9.10 -8.17 -3.71
N LEU A 265 9.21 -6.98 -4.31
CA LEU A 265 10.42 -6.53 -5.01
C LEU A 265 11.42 -5.86 -4.06
N CYS A 266 11.89 -6.63 -3.08
CA CYS A 266 12.94 -6.24 -2.13
C CYS A 266 13.83 -7.44 -1.77
N ALA A 267 14.94 -7.17 -1.08
CA ALA A 267 15.80 -8.21 -0.55
C ALA A 267 15.07 -9.03 0.54
N PRO A 268 15.29 -10.35 0.63
CA PRO A 268 14.63 -11.19 1.61
C PRO A 268 15.00 -10.80 3.05
N ALA A 269 13.99 -10.78 3.92
CA ALA A 269 14.12 -10.51 5.34
C ALA A 269 14.15 -11.81 6.17
N GLY A 270 15.27 -12.07 6.83
CA GLY A 270 15.43 -13.25 7.69
C GLY A 270 15.45 -14.58 6.91
N SER A 271 15.48 -15.68 7.66
CA SER A 271 15.63 -17.05 7.14
C SER A 271 14.46 -17.98 7.47
N ASP A 272 13.44 -17.48 8.16
CA ASP A 272 12.30 -18.26 8.66
C ASP A 272 11.54 -18.98 7.52
N TRP A 273 11.61 -18.44 6.30
CA TRP A 273 10.99 -19.01 5.11
C TRP A 273 11.59 -20.37 4.70
N LEU A 274 12.81 -20.71 5.12
CA LEU A 274 13.45 -21.99 4.83
C LEU A 274 12.67 -23.18 5.40
N ALA A 275 11.94 -22.98 6.50
CA ALA A 275 11.10 -24.01 7.10
C ALA A 275 9.98 -24.50 6.17
N LEU A 276 9.64 -23.73 5.13
CA LEU A 276 8.59 -24.04 4.15
C LEU A 276 9.13 -24.79 2.92
N LEU A 277 10.45 -24.93 2.79
CA LEU A 277 11.08 -25.59 1.66
C LEU A 277 10.63 -27.06 1.48
N PRO A 278 10.51 -27.90 2.52
CA PRO A 278 10.07 -29.28 2.35
C PRO A 278 8.66 -29.38 1.74
N GLY A 279 7.72 -28.55 2.21
CA GLY A 279 6.36 -28.49 1.67
C GLY A 279 6.34 -28.02 0.21
N ALA A 280 7.16 -27.01 -0.12
CA ALA A 280 7.31 -26.55 -1.49
C ALA A 280 7.90 -27.64 -2.40
N LEU A 281 8.95 -28.34 -1.99
CA LEU A 281 9.55 -29.42 -2.78
C LEU A 281 8.57 -30.59 -3.01
N LEU A 282 7.88 -31.02 -1.96
CA LEU A 282 6.88 -32.10 -2.06
C LEU A 282 5.75 -31.72 -3.03
N GLY A 283 5.17 -30.53 -2.88
CA GLY A 283 4.12 -30.06 -3.78
C GLY A 283 4.64 -29.83 -5.21
N GLY A 284 5.84 -29.27 -5.35
CA GLY A 284 6.39 -28.95 -6.66
C GLY A 284 6.74 -30.18 -7.50
N VAL A 285 7.44 -31.15 -6.90
CA VAL A 285 7.83 -32.41 -7.58
C VAL A 285 6.62 -33.28 -7.89
N ALA A 286 5.55 -33.22 -7.09
CA ALA A 286 4.28 -33.90 -7.36
C ALA A 286 3.43 -33.27 -8.48
N GLY A 287 3.98 -32.34 -9.27
CA GLY A 287 3.30 -31.66 -10.39
C GLY A 287 2.73 -30.29 -10.05
N GLY A 288 2.93 -29.80 -8.83
CA GLY A 288 2.40 -28.52 -8.38
C GLY A 288 3.16 -27.31 -8.90
N ALA A 289 4.41 -27.45 -9.34
CA ALA A 289 5.29 -26.32 -9.68
C ALA A 289 5.09 -25.73 -11.10
N TRP A 290 3.99 -25.99 -11.81
CA TRP A 290 3.72 -25.43 -13.16
C TRP A 290 4.94 -25.46 -14.11
N ILE A 291 5.63 -26.60 -14.18
CA ILE A 291 6.77 -26.79 -15.08
C ILE A 291 6.23 -27.37 -16.39
N PHE A 292 6.72 -26.90 -17.53
CA PHE A 292 6.25 -27.39 -18.83
C PHE A 292 6.71 -28.83 -19.11
N ASP A 293 5.77 -29.67 -19.53
CA ASP A 293 6.01 -31.09 -19.84
C ASP A 293 7.01 -31.27 -21.00
N VAL A 294 6.93 -30.39 -22.00
CA VAL A 294 7.80 -30.38 -23.20
C VAL A 294 9.28 -30.25 -22.84
N ALA A 295 9.61 -29.53 -21.77
CA ALA A 295 10.98 -29.34 -21.32
C ALA A 295 11.54 -30.53 -20.53
N LEU A 296 10.68 -31.40 -20.00
CA LEU A 296 11.07 -32.59 -19.22
C LEU A 296 11.22 -33.83 -20.11
N MET A 297 10.43 -33.92 -21.19
CA MET A 297 10.33 -35.13 -22.04
C MET A 297 11.37 -35.24 -23.17
N ARG A 298 12.20 -34.22 -23.43
CA ARG A 298 13.32 -34.30 -24.41
C ARG A 298 14.67 -33.85 -23.83
N PRO A 299 15.23 -34.58 -22.84
CA PRO A 299 16.50 -34.23 -22.23
C PRO A 299 17.69 -34.24 -23.22
N GLN A 300 17.62 -35.05 -24.28
CA GLN A 300 18.71 -35.17 -25.27
C GLN A 300 18.81 -33.98 -26.24
N THR A 301 17.72 -33.24 -26.50
CA THR A 301 17.75 -32.02 -27.35
C THR A 301 18.13 -30.75 -26.59
N LEU A 302 17.94 -30.77 -25.26
CA LEU A 302 18.22 -29.68 -24.34
C LEU A 302 19.72 -29.28 -24.30
N LEU A 303 20.60 -30.24 -24.64
CA LEU A 303 22.04 -30.05 -24.77
C LEU A 303 22.50 -29.60 -26.16
N GLN A 304 21.68 -29.74 -27.21
CA GLN A 304 22.16 -29.64 -28.59
C GLN A 304 21.95 -28.28 -29.27
N HIS A 305 20.89 -27.51 -29.00
CA HIS A 305 20.74 -26.09 -29.36
C HIS A 305 19.27 -25.68 -29.20
N HIS A 306 18.87 -24.99 -28.12
CA HIS A 306 17.72 -24.06 -28.14
C HIS A 306 17.75 -23.18 -26.87
N TRP A 307 18.44 -22.02 -26.96
CA TRP A 307 18.41 -20.98 -25.91
C TRP A 307 16.98 -20.60 -25.51
N THR A 308 16.04 -20.75 -26.43
CA THR A 308 14.60 -20.55 -26.24
C THR A 308 13.97 -21.55 -25.27
N GLU A 309 14.35 -22.82 -25.30
CA GLU A 309 13.83 -23.84 -24.37
C GLU A 309 14.32 -23.58 -22.95
N TRP A 310 15.60 -23.26 -22.79
CA TRP A 310 16.16 -22.83 -21.50
C TRP A 310 15.53 -21.53 -20.98
N ALA A 311 15.31 -20.56 -21.86
CA ALA A 311 14.64 -19.31 -21.51
C ALA A 311 13.20 -19.54 -21.04
N VAL A 312 12.48 -20.46 -21.68
CA VAL A 312 11.13 -20.86 -21.29
C VAL A 312 11.15 -21.61 -19.95
N LEU A 313 12.07 -22.55 -19.77
CA LEU A 313 12.20 -23.37 -18.55
C LEU A 313 12.55 -22.53 -17.31
N LEU A 314 13.47 -21.58 -17.43
CA LEU A 314 13.89 -20.72 -16.33
C LEU A 314 12.99 -19.50 -16.15
N GLY A 315 12.48 -18.95 -17.26
CA GLY A 315 11.66 -17.75 -17.28
C GLY A 315 10.21 -17.99 -16.85
N PHE A 316 9.64 -19.16 -17.12
CA PHE A 316 8.25 -19.43 -16.75
C PHE A 316 8.00 -19.47 -15.23
N PRO A 317 8.87 -20.09 -14.39
CA PRO A 317 8.81 -19.93 -12.93
C PRO A 317 8.73 -18.46 -12.48
N LEU A 318 9.51 -17.58 -13.11
CA LEU A 318 9.47 -16.15 -12.83
C LEU A 318 8.11 -15.55 -13.17
N VAL A 319 7.53 -15.88 -14.31
CA VAL A 319 6.18 -15.43 -14.71
C VAL A 319 5.12 -15.89 -13.71
N ALA A 320 5.17 -17.16 -13.29
CA ALA A 320 4.22 -17.71 -12.33
C ALA A 320 4.31 -17.01 -10.97
N GLU A 321 5.52 -16.84 -10.42
CA GLU A 321 5.69 -16.15 -9.14
C GLU A 321 5.35 -14.65 -9.23
N LEU A 322 5.64 -13.99 -10.36
CA LEU A 322 5.23 -12.61 -10.61
C LEU A 322 3.70 -12.47 -10.70
N LEU A 323 3.01 -13.43 -11.31
CA LEU A 323 1.57 -13.36 -11.44
C LEU A 323 0.86 -13.60 -10.10
N PHE A 324 1.25 -14.64 -9.37
CA PHE A 324 0.51 -15.07 -8.19
C PHE A 324 1.05 -14.49 -6.88
N ARG A 325 2.37 -14.46 -6.67
CA ARG A 325 3.00 -14.12 -5.37
C ARG A 325 3.40 -12.64 -5.32
N SER A 326 3.52 -12.02 -6.49
CA SER A 326 3.67 -10.58 -6.64
C SER A 326 2.32 -9.89 -6.90
N LEU A 327 1.77 -9.96 -8.12
CA LEU A 327 0.60 -9.16 -8.51
C LEU A 327 -0.66 -9.48 -7.69
N LEU A 328 -1.11 -10.74 -7.72
CA LEU A 328 -2.33 -11.15 -7.03
C LEU A 328 -2.19 -11.00 -5.51
N HIS A 329 -1.18 -11.63 -4.92
CA HIS A 329 -0.92 -11.52 -3.49
C HIS A 329 -0.68 -10.08 -3.06
N GLY A 330 0.10 -9.29 -3.80
CA GLY A 330 0.41 -7.89 -3.46
C GLY A 330 -0.81 -6.98 -3.54
N THR A 331 -1.73 -7.24 -4.46
CA THR A 331 -3.03 -6.55 -4.53
C THR A 331 -3.88 -6.84 -3.30
N LEU A 332 -3.90 -8.08 -2.83
CA LEU A 332 -4.60 -8.48 -1.62
C LEU A 332 -3.91 -7.96 -0.34
N ALA A 333 -2.58 -7.98 -0.30
CA ALA A 333 -1.78 -7.52 0.84
C ALA A 333 -1.99 -6.04 1.19
N GLN A 334 -2.54 -5.24 0.28
CA GLN A 334 -2.95 -3.85 0.56
C GLN A 334 -4.11 -3.77 1.56
N ARG A 335 -4.95 -4.82 1.65
CA ARG A 335 -6.23 -4.78 2.38
C ARG A 335 -6.43 -5.96 3.33
N PHE A 336 -5.51 -6.90 3.38
CA PHE A 336 -5.56 -8.05 4.27
C PHE A 336 -4.28 -8.14 5.08
N ALA A 337 -4.41 -8.66 6.30
CA ALA A 337 -3.26 -8.92 7.16
C ALA A 337 -2.33 -9.95 6.48
N THR A 338 -1.03 -9.71 6.59
CA THR A 338 0.04 -10.57 6.07
C THR A 338 0.97 -10.96 7.19
N GLN A 339 1.59 -12.13 7.10
CA GLN A 339 2.66 -12.52 8.01
C GLN A 339 3.91 -11.64 7.80
N TYR A 340 4.85 -11.78 8.72
CA TYR A 340 6.13 -11.11 8.66
C TYR A 340 7.23 -11.93 9.33
N SER A 341 8.48 -11.63 8.97
CA SER A 341 9.67 -12.25 9.55
C SER A 341 9.72 -12.04 11.07
N GLY A 342 9.89 -13.12 11.84
CA GLY A 342 9.91 -13.10 13.31
C GLY A 342 8.54 -12.92 13.99
N GLY A 343 7.45 -12.77 13.23
CA GLY A 343 6.09 -12.68 13.77
C GLY A 343 5.42 -14.03 14.04
N PRO A 344 4.17 -14.03 14.51
CA PRO A 344 3.38 -15.25 14.64
C PRO A 344 3.12 -15.90 13.27
N TRP A 345 2.99 -17.23 13.27
CA TRP A 345 2.68 -18.02 12.09
C TRP A 345 1.17 -18.18 11.95
N PHE A 346 0.63 -17.85 10.77
CA PHE A 346 -0.77 -18.07 10.44
C PHE A 346 -0.96 -18.10 8.92
N LEU A 347 -2.00 -18.77 8.43
CA LEU A 347 -2.32 -18.74 7.00
C LEU A 347 -3.09 -17.45 6.68
N SER A 348 -2.47 -16.55 5.93
CA SER A 348 -3.11 -15.29 5.53
C SER A 348 -4.10 -15.48 4.39
N TRP A 349 -5.10 -14.60 4.30
CA TRP A 349 -6.04 -14.58 3.16
C TRP A 349 -5.35 -14.38 1.80
N PRO A 350 -4.38 -13.45 1.65
CA PRO A 350 -3.60 -13.31 0.42
C PRO A 350 -2.92 -14.60 -0.02
N VAL A 351 -2.29 -15.34 0.92
CA VAL A 351 -1.65 -16.62 0.63
C VAL A 351 -2.69 -17.66 0.21
N PHE A 352 -3.75 -17.82 0.99
CA PHE A 352 -4.80 -18.81 0.70
C PHE A 352 -5.42 -18.58 -0.68
N ILE A 353 -5.91 -17.37 -0.96
CA ILE A 353 -6.58 -17.02 -2.22
C ILE A 353 -5.64 -17.18 -3.41
N SER A 354 -4.40 -16.69 -3.31
CA SER A 354 -3.43 -16.80 -4.40
C SER A 354 -2.99 -18.25 -4.67
N SER A 355 -2.98 -19.10 -3.63
CA SER A 355 -2.65 -20.53 -3.75
C SER A 355 -3.80 -21.32 -4.34
N VAL A 356 -5.04 -21.06 -3.92
CA VAL A 356 -6.24 -21.68 -4.50
C VAL A 356 -6.37 -21.30 -5.98
N LEU A 357 -6.20 -20.02 -6.33
CA LEU A 357 -6.29 -19.61 -7.73
C LEU A 357 -5.18 -20.22 -8.59
N TYR A 358 -3.96 -20.33 -8.04
CA TYR A 358 -2.86 -21.05 -8.68
C TYR A 358 -3.17 -22.53 -8.91
N ALA A 359 -3.76 -23.22 -7.92
CA ALA A 359 -4.17 -24.62 -8.08
C ALA A 359 -5.35 -24.79 -9.04
N LEU A 360 -6.31 -23.86 -9.07
CA LEU A 360 -7.44 -23.93 -10.01
C LEU A 360 -6.97 -23.84 -11.46
N TRP A 361 -5.96 -23.03 -11.73
CA TRP A 361 -5.38 -22.90 -13.07
C TRP A 361 -4.53 -24.09 -13.50
N SER A 362 -4.26 -25.08 -12.63
CA SER A 362 -3.69 -26.37 -13.02
C SER A 362 -4.73 -27.44 -13.37
N LEU A 363 -6.03 -27.16 -13.21
CA LEU A 363 -7.10 -28.08 -13.59
C LEU A 363 -7.25 -28.29 -15.11
N PRO A 364 -7.13 -27.26 -15.98
CA PRO A 364 -7.27 -27.44 -17.42
C PRO A 364 -6.13 -28.31 -17.97
N GLN A 365 -6.42 -29.60 -18.23
CA GLN A 365 -5.41 -30.60 -18.63
C GLN A 365 -4.78 -30.34 -20.01
N PHE A 366 -5.39 -29.49 -20.83
CA PHE A 366 -4.81 -29.09 -22.12
C PHE A 366 -3.69 -28.04 -21.95
N LEU A 367 -3.50 -27.44 -20.76
CA LEU A 367 -2.37 -26.56 -20.52
C LEU A 367 -1.07 -27.38 -20.47
N PRO A 368 0.06 -26.85 -20.93
CA PRO A 368 1.25 -27.64 -21.21
C PRO A 368 2.09 -27.96 -19.96
N PHE A 369 1.45 -28.09 -18.79
CA PHE A 369 2.11 -28.35 -17.53
C PHE A 369 2.27 -29.85 -17.27
N PHE A 370 3.37 -30.22 -16.61
CA PHE A 370 3.56 -31.56 -16.07
C PHE A 370 2.45 -31.89 -15.07
N SER A 371 1.69 -32.95 -15.33
CA SER A 371 0.52 -33.35 -14.54
C SER A 371 0.47 -34.87 -14.40
N PRO A 372 0.75 -35.44 -13.22
CA PRO A 372 0.56 -36.87 -12.96
C PRO A 372 -0.92 -37.28 -12.84
N GLY A 373 -1.84 -36.31 -12.80
CA GLY A 373 -3.29 -36.52 -12.74
C GLY A 373 -4.01 -35.36 -12.05
N VAL A 374 -5.27 -35.07 -12.44
CA VAL A 374 -6.01 -33.86 -12.04
C VAL A 374 -6.01 -33.62 -10.52
N GLU A 375 -6.39 -34.62 -9.73
CA GLU A 375 -6.53 -34.50 -8.27
C GLU A 375 -5.19 -34.27 -7.58
N LEU A 376 -4.19 -35.07 -7.97
CA LEU A 376 -2.84 -34.97 -7.41
C LEU A 376 -2.21 -33.62 -7.79
N THR A 377 -2.32 -33.20 -9.04
CA THR A 377 -1.80 -31.90 -9.52
C THR A 377 -2.46 -30.73 -8.78
N PHE A 378 -3.77 -30.77 -8.53
CA PHE A 378 -4.45 -29.73 -7.75
C PHE A 378 -3.94 -29.67 -6.30
N ALA A 379 -3.90 -30.81 -5.61
CA ALA A 379 -3.43 -30.88 -4.22
C ALA A 379 -1.95 -30.46 -4.10
N ALA A 380 -1.13 -30.91 -5.04
CA ALA A 380 0.29 -30.57 -5.15
C ALA A 380 0.50 -29.07 -5.41
N ALA A 381 -0.26 -28.48 -6.35
CA ALA A 381 -0.21 -27.05 -6.66
C ALA A 381 -0.69 -26.19 -5.48
N LEU A 382 -1.69 -26.65 -4.73
CA LEU A 382 -2.16 -25.97 -3.51
C LEU A 382 -1.09 -25.99 -2.42
N LEU A 383 -0.46 -27.15 -2.18
CA LEU A 383 0.62 -27.28 -1.19
C LEU A 383 1.85 -26.42 -1.56
N PHE A 384 2.26 -26.47 -2.83
CA PHE A 384 3.34 -25.62 -3.36
C PHE A 384 2.98 -24.13 -3.20
N GLY A 385 1.76 -23.76 -3.59
CA GLY A 385 1.27 -22.39 -3.51
C GLY A 385 1.25 -21.84 -2.09
N ILE A 386 0.74 -22.62 -1.12
CA ILE A 386 0.71 -22.23 0.29
C ILE A 386 2.14 -22.06 0.81
N SER A 387 3.02 -23.03 0.54
CA SER A 387 4.41 -23.00 1.01
C SER A 387 5.18 -21.80 0.44
N SER A 388 5.09 -21.59 -0.88
CA SER A 388 5.72 -20.45 -1.56
C SER A 388 5.12 -19.10 -1.14
N GLY A 389 3.80 -19.02 -0.98
CA GLY A 389 3.10 -17.81 -0.53
C GLY A 389 3.43 -17.44 0.92
N MET A 390 3.51 -18.42 1.82
CA MET A 390 3.98 -18.16 3.18
C MET A 390 5.45 -17.73 3.17
N ALA A 391 6.30 -18.34 2.32
CA ALA A 391 7.70 -17.96 2.20
C ALA A 391 7.86 -16.51 1.73
N ARG A 392 7.00 -16.07 0.80
CA ARG A 392 6.89 -14.68 0.35
C ARG A 392 6.61 -13.72 1.50
N GLU A 393 5.64 -14.03 2.36
CA GLU A 393 5.31 -13.15 3.49
C GLU A 393 6.40 -13.15 4.57
N ARG A 394 6.95 -14.32 4.91
CA ARG A 394 8.00 -14.45 5.93
C ARG A 394 9.31 -13.79 5.53
N SER A 395 9.57 -13.69 4.23
CA SER A 395 10.76 -13.02 3.69
C SER A 395 10.49 -11.62 3.15
N GLU A 396 9.24 -11.20 3.03
CA GLU A 396 8.81 -9.97 2.34
C GLU A 396 9.21 -9.91 0.85
N SER A 397 9.78 -10.97 0.29
CA SER A 397 10.46 -10.98 -1.00
C SER A 397 9.94 -12.10 -1.91
N LEU A 398 10.00 -11.87 -3.21
CA LEU A 398 9.76 -12.93 -4.21
C LEU A 398 10.96 -13.87 -4.38
N LEU A 399 12.15 -13.48 -3.94
CA LEU A 399 13.36 -14.26 -4.19
C LEU A 399 13.26 -15.69 -3.61
N PRO A 400 12.77 -15.91 -2.38
CA PRO A 400 12.56 -17.26 -1.87
C PRO A 400 11.57 -18.10 -2.68
N CYS A 401 10.51 -17.48 -3.21
CA CYS A 401 9.54 -18.17 -4.07
C CYS A 401 10.21 -18.69 -5.35
N LEU A 402 11.01 -17.85 -6.00
CA LEU A 402 11.78 -18.22 -7.18
C LEU A 402 12.78 -19.35 -6.87
N LEU A 403 13.50 -19.23 -5.76
CA LEU A 403 14.44 -20.27 -5.32
C LEU A 403 13.73 -21.61 -5.06
N MET A 404 12.58 -21.60 -4.39
CA MET A 404 11.79 -22.82 -4.16
C MET A 404 11.32 -23.43 -5.48
N HIS A 405 10.82 -22.60 -6.39
CA HIS A 405 10.33 -23.03 -7.70
C HIS A 405 11.45 -23.64 -8.55
N TRP A 406 12.60 -22.96 -8.65
CA TRP A 406 13.78 -23.50 -9.33
C TRP A 406 14.38 -24.72 -8.64
N SER A 407 14.25 -24.84 -7.31
CA SER A 407 14.66 -26.06 -6.60
C SER A 407 13.80 -27.25 -7.01
N CYS A 408 12.48 -27.05 -7.21
CA CYS A 408 11.59 -28.11 -7.72
C CYS A 408 12.00 -28.52 -9.15
N LEU A 409 12.28 -27.54 -10.00
CA LEU A 409 12.78 -27.79 -11.36
C LEU A 409 14.09 -28.59 -11.34
N LEU A 410 15.05 -28.18 -10.51
CA LEU A 410 16.35 -28.86 -10.38
C LEU A 410 16.16 -30.32 -9.93
N VAL A 411 15.32 -30.56 -8.92
CA VAL A 411 15.04 -31.92 -8.44
C VAL A 411 14.41 -32.76 -9.55
N LEU A 412 13.44 -32.24 -10.29
CA LEU A 412 12.80 -32.96 -11.40
C LEU A 412 13.80 -33.31 -12.51
N VAL A 413 14.61 -32.34 -12.94
CA VAL A 413 15.66 -32.58 -13.96
C VAL A 413 16.66 -33.63 -13.49
N LEU A 414 17.11 -33.55 -12.24
CA LEU A 414 18.03 -34.54 -11.66
C LEU A 414 17.39 -35.93 -11.59
N THR A 415 16.14 -36.04 -11.15
CA THR A 415 15.45 -37.33 -11.11
C THR A 415 15.28 -37.94 -12.49
N LEU A 416 14.93 -37.15 -13.51
CA LEU A 416 14.78 -37.64 -14.88
C LEU A 416 16.12 -37.98 -15.54
N SER A 417 17.24 -37.40 -15.09
CA SER A 417 18.57 -37.76 -15.59
C SER A 417 19.13 -39.06 -15.00
N LEU A 418 18.53 -39.56 -13.92
CA LEU A 418 18.95 -40.78 -13.23
C LEU A 418 18.20 -42.04 -13.71
N PHE A 419 17.11 -41.86 -14.47
CA PHE A 419 16.33 -42.92 -15.12
C PHE A 419 16.54 -42.83 -16.64
#